data_AF-A0A183HH20-F1
#
_entry.id   AF-A0A183HH20-F1
#
_cell.length_a   1.000
_cell.length_b   1.000
_cell.length_c   1.000
_cell.angle_alpha   90.00
_cell.angle_beta   90.00
_cell.angle_gamma   90.00
#
_symmetry.space_group_name_H-M   'P 1'
#
loop_
_entity.id
_entity.type
_entity.pdbx_description
1 polymer ?
#
loop_
_entity_poly.entity_id
_entity_poly.type
_entity_poly.pdbx_seq_one_letter_code
_entity_poly.pdbx_strand_id
1 'polypeptide(L)'
;LFINVADERWCLNVHDRDNNLAIDPDGLLCQSRDPKTWNGTRCTHGIVGKGKFYYEGTVTDDGLCRLGWSTANAVLDLGTDKNGFGYGGTGKKSYNKQFDNYGTSFTLGDTIGCMLDLDNATIAFSKNGEHLGKAFDIPQALRNTALYPAVVLKNAEIRFNFGETEFKHPLEGYVAVCKAQPENTVISPNGSSANESKKTMEPNAPACIIIEPTKELAEQTDGQLKTFKKYFKEPIIR
;
A
#
# COMPACT_ATOMS: atom_id res chain seq x y z
N LEU A 1 -22.36 25.78 -6.39
CA LEU A 1 -21.02 25.38 -5.88
C LEU A 1 -21.00 23.87 -5.83
N PHE A 2 -20.34 23.21 -6.78
CA PHE A 2 -20.04 21.78 -6.64
C PHE A 2 -18.69 21.69 -5.94
N ILE A 3 -18.72 21.37 -4.65
CA ILE A 3 -17.52 21.01 -3.91
C ILE A 3 -17.18 19.60 -4.40
N ASN A 4 -16.10 19.49 -5.16
CA ASN A 4 -15.56 18.22 -5.60
C ASN A 4 -14.96 17.57 -4.35
N VAL A 5 -15.72 16.71 -3.67
CA VAL A 5 -15.22 15.94 -2.53
C VAL A 5 -14.34 14.84 -3.13
N ALA A 6 -13.09 15.19 -3.42
CA ALA A 6 -12.04 14.21 -3.56
C ALA A 6 -12.03 13.42 -2.24
N ASP A 7 -12.10 12.10 -2.34
CA ASP A 7 -12.28 11.17 -1.23
C ASP A 7 -11.32 11.52 -0.07
N GLU A 8 -11.85 12.09 1.03
CA GLU A 8 -11.07 12.53 2.19
C GLU A 8 -10.43 11.36 2.96
N ARG A 9 -10.77 10.12 2.56
CA ARG A 9 -10.33 8.91 3.22
C ARG A 9 -8.87 8.59 2.90
N TRP A 10 -8.09 8.39 3.96
CA TRP A 10 -6.74 7.83 3.87
C TRP A 10 -6.81 6.34 3.58
N CYS A 11 -6.37 5.94 2.39
CA CYS A 11 -6.37 4.54 1.95
C CYS A 11 -5.24 4.27 0.95
N LEU A 12 -4.96 3.01 0.65
CA LEU A 12 -4.04 2.62 -0.42
C LEU A 12 -4.64 2.96 -1.78
N ASN A 13 -3.82 3.51 -2.68
CA ASN A 13 -4.28 4.04 -3.94
C ASN A 13 -4.35 2.95 -5.03
N VAL A 14 -5.57 2.62 -5.45
CA VAL A 14 -5.84 1.63 -6.51
C VAL A 14 -5.30 2.01 -7.89
N HIS A 15 -5.00 3.30 -8.10
CA HIS A 15 -4.42 3.85 -9.33
C HIS A 15 -2.89 3.98 -9.26
N ASP A 16 -2.28 3.77 -8.09
CA ASP A 16 -0.84 3.83 -7.88
C ASP A 16 -0.35 2.53 -7.23
N ARG A 17 -0.46 1.45 -8.01
CA ARG A 17 -0.05 0.10 -7.63
C ARG A 17 0.48 -0.69 -8.82
N ASP A 18 1.32 -1.69 -8.54
CA ASP A 18 1.67 -2.71 -9.51
C ASP A 18 0.48 -3.63 -9.83
N ASN A 19 0.44 -4.17 -11.05
CA ASN A 19 -0.69 -4.97 -11.54
C ASN A 19 -1.03 -6.19 -10.68
N ASN A 20 -0.01 -6.83 -10.07
CA ASN A 20 -0.17 -8.05 -9.26
C ASN A 20 -0.32 -7.78 -7.76
N LEU A 21 -0.53 -6.52 -7.35
CA LEU A 21 -0.90 -6.17 -5.98
C LEU A 21 -2.40 -5.90 -5.92
N ALA A 22 -3.15 -6.64 -5.11
CA ALA A 22 -4.56 -6.37 -4.86
C ALA A 22 -4.73 -5.52 -3.59
N ILE A 23 -5.74 -4.66 -3.59
CA ILE A 23 -6.16 -3.83 -2.45
C ILE A 23 -7.62 -4.21 -2.13
N ASP A 24 -7.95 -4.33 -0.85
CA ASP A 24 -9.32 -4.63 -0.41
C ASP A 24 -10.28 -3.44 -0.65
N PRO A 25 -11.61 -3.65 -0.61
CA PRO A 25 -12.57 -2.57 -0.82
C PRO A 25 -12.46 -1.41 0.17
N ASP A 26 -11.98 -1.69 1.40
CA ASP A 26 -11.75 -0.66 2.42
C ASP A 26 -10.47 0.15 2.15
N GLY A 27 -9.61 -0.31 1.24
CA GLY A 27 -8.35 0.33 0.91
C GLY A 27 -7.32 0.28 2.02
N LEU A 28 -7.47 -0.63 2.99
CA LEU A 28 -6.61 -0.75 4.16
C LEU A 28 -5.80 -2.05 4.17
N LEU A 29 -6.18 -3.06 3.40
CA LEU A 29 -5.41 -4.29 3.26
C LEU A 29 -4.92 -4.41 1.82
N CYS A 30 -3.64 -4.77 1.66
CA CYS A 30 -3.12 -5.16 0.37
C CYS A 30 -2.36 -6.48 0.42
N GLN A 31 -2.40 -7.19 -0.70
CA GLN A 31 -1.75 -8.48 -0.87
C GLN A 31 -1.10 -8.58 -2.25
N SER A 32 -0.01 -9.31 -2.32
CA SER A 32 0.51 -9.83 -3.58
C SER A 32 0.75 -11.32 -3.42
N ARG A 33 0.26 -12.12 -4.36
CA ARG A 33 0.41 -13.59 -4.37
C ARG A 33 1.49 -14.07 -5.36
N ASP A 34 2.31 -13.15 -5.85
CA ASP A 34 3.44 -13.48 -6.73
C ASP A 34 4.70 -13.77 -5.89
N PRO A 35 5.22 -15.02 -5.89
CA PRO A 35 6.44 -15.39 -5.16
C PRO A 35 7.73 -15.00 -5.86
N LYS A 36 7.69 -14.49 -7.10
CA LYS A 36 8.87 -14.15 -7.90
C LYS A 36 9.12 -12.64 -7.92
N THR A 37 8.08 -11.84 -8.04
CA THR A 37 8.18 -10.38 -8.20
C THR A 37 7.79 -9.61 -6.95
N TRP A 38 8.32 -8.39 -6.84
CA TRP A 38 7.90 -7.42 -5.84
C TRP A 38 6.81 -6.53 -6.45
N ASN A 39 5.73 -6.31 -5.72
CA ASN A 39 4.61 -5.49 -6.16
C ASN A 39 4.27 -4.49 -5.07
N GLY A 40 4.25 -3.20 -5.39
CA GLY A 40 4.07 -2.12 -4.43
C GLY A 40 2.88 -1.22 -4.72
N THR A 41 2.59 -0.36 -3.76
CA THR A 41 1.56 0.68 -3.84
C THR A 41 1.88 1.80 -2.85
N ARG A 42 1.25 2.96 -3.05
CA ARG A 42 1.30 4.12 -2.16
C ARG A 42 -0.08 4.51 -1.67
N CYS A 43 -0.14 5.26 -0.58
CA CYS A 43 -1.37 5.85 -0.07
C CYS A 43 -1.91 6.95 -1.00
N THR A 44 -3.21 7.21 -0.95
CA THR A 44 -3.88 8.32 -1.65
C THR A 44 -3.43 9.69 -1.17
N HIS A 45 -2.90 9.77 0.06
CA HIS A 45 -2.46 11.01 0.68
C HIS A 45 -1.02 10.90 1.20
N GLY A 46 -0.30 12.01 1.13
CA GLY A 46 1.06 12.17 1.61
C GLY A 46 1.15 13.32 2.59
N ILE A 47 2.24 13.32 3.36
CA ILE A 47 2.51 14.30 4.40
C ILE A 47 3.64 15.23 3.96
N VAL A 48 3.49 16.53 4.22
CA VAL A 48 4.48 17.58 3.92
C VAL A 48 4.49 18.63 5.04
N GLY A 49 5.46 19.53 5.02
CA GLY A 49 5.49 20.67 5.94
C GLY A 49 6.24 20.37 7.22
N LYS A 50 5.57 20.51 8.37
CA LYS A 50 6.16 20.39 9.70
C LYS A 50 5.34 19.48 10.60
N GLY A 51 5.95 19.00 11.67
CA GLY A 51 5.33 18.12 12.64
C GLY A 51 5.77 16.65 12.53
N LYS A 52 5.11 15.82 13.35
CA LYS A 52 5.46 14.43 13.59
C LYS A 52 4.25 13.55 13.32
N PHE A 53 4.38 12.61 12.39
CA PHE A 53 3.28 11.83 11.85
C PHE A 53 3.52 10.32 11.95
N TYR A 54 2.44 9.57 12.10
CA TYR A 54 2.49 8.14 12.41
C TYR A 54 1.36 7.36 11.75
N TYR A 55 1.69 6.13 11.32
CA TYR A 55 0.72 5.11 10.90
C TYR A 55 1.24 3.72 11.28
N GLU A 56 0.37 2.71 11.26
CA GLU A 56 0.72 1.31 11.51
C GLU A 56 0.48 0.41 10.30
N GLY A 57 1.31 -0.61 10.14
CA GLY A 57 1.08 -1.75 9.27
C GLY A 57 1.22 -3.06 10.05
N THR A 58 0.17 -3.88 10.08
CA THR A 58 0.18 -5.24 10.67
C THR A 58 0.38 -6.26 9.56
N VAL A 59 1.42 -7.09 9.68
CA VAL A 59 1.69 -8.18 8.74
C VAL A 59 0.69 -9.31 8.98
N THR A 60 -0.03 -9.72 7.93
CA THR A 60 -1.08 -10.75 8.02
C THR A 60 -0.74 -12.02 7.22
N ASP A 61 0.47 -12.11 6.67
CA ASP A 61 0.99 -13.29 6.00
C ASP A 61 2.51 -13.47 6.19
N ASP A 62 3.06 -14.63 5.86
CA ASP A 62 4.46 -15.00 6.11
C ASP A 62 5.46 -14.56 5.02
N GLY A 63 4.96 -13.95 3.95
CA GLY A 63 5.78 -13.45 2.84
C GLY A 63 6.68 -12.27 3.17
N LEU A 64 7.43 -11.83 2.16
CA LEU A 64 8.36 -10.72 2.29
C LEU A 64 7.65 -9.39 2.03
N CYS A 65 7.87 -8.43 2.92
CA CYS A 65 7.37 -7.07 2.74
C CYS A 65 8.43 -6.03 3.14
N ARG A 66 8.31 -4.84 2.56
CA ARG A 66 8.90 -3.60 3.07
C ARG A 66 7.81 -2.52 3.12
N LEU A 67 7.74 -1.79 4.22
CA LEU A 67 6.87 -0.63 4.38
C LEU A 67 7.66 0.60 4.81
N GLY A 68 7.11 1.78 4.59
CA GLY A 68 7.73 3.03 4.97
C GLY A 68 7.16 4.22 4.22
N TRP A 69 8.03 5.06 3.68
CA TRP A 69 7.65 6.35 3.11
C TRP A 69 8.30 6.54 1.74
N SER A 70 7.59 7.13 0.79
CA SER A 70 8.18 7.50 -0.49
C SER A 70 7.55 8.75 -1.07
N THR A 71 8.27 9.41 -1.97
CA THR A 71 7.68 10.49 -2.76
C THR A 71 6.84 9.92 -3.90
N ALA A 72 6.01 10.76 -4.52
CA ALA A 72 5.25 10.37 -5.72
C ALA A 72 6.14 9.96 -6.92
N ASN A 73 7.39 10.45 -6.95
CA ASN A 73 8.35 10.13 -8.03
C ASN A 73 9.16 8.85 -7.76
N ALA A 74 8.93 8.19 -6.62
CA ALA A 74 9.61 6.93 -6.33
C ALA A 74 9.10 5.80 -7.23
N VAL A 75 9.95 4.81 -7.50
CA VAL A 75 9.49 3.49 -7.97
C VAL A 75 8.73 2.77 -6.85
N LEU A 76 7.75 1.94 -7.21
CA LEU A 76 6.95 1.19 -6.24
C LEU A 76 7.73 0.07 -5.53
N ASP A 77 8.87 -0.36 -6.10
CA ASP A 77 9.84 -1.21 -5.42
C ASP A 77 10.59 -0.43 -4.33
N LEU A 78 9.92 -0.26 -3.18
CA LEU A 78 10.29 0.66 -2.11
C LEU A 78 11.74 0.51 -1.63
N GLY A 79 12.51 1.60 -1.67
CA GLY A 79 13.91 1.63 -1.23
C GLY A 79 14.93 1.28 -2.30
N THR A 80 14.50 0.98 -3.54
CA THR A 80 15.43 0.71 -4.65
C THR A 80 15.85 1.95 -5.44
N ASP A 81 15.34 3.12 -5.07
CA ASP A 81 15.75 4.42 -5.61
C ASP A 81 15.99 5.45 -4.49
N LYS A 82 16.28 6.69 -4.88
CA LYS A 82 16.61 7.81 -3.99
C LYS A 82 15.37 8.52 -3.41
N ASN A 83 14.18 8.03 -3.71
CA ASN A 83 12.90 8.68 -3.44
C ASN A 83 12.02 7.87 -2.46
N GLY A 84 12.44 6.67 -2.07
CA GLY A 84 11.71 5.80 -1.14
C GLY A 84 12.58 5.24 -0.02
N PHE A 85 11.98 5.12 1.16
CA PHE A 85 12.59 4.63 2.39
C PHE A 85 11.77 3.44 2.89
N GLY A 86 12.38 2.27 2.93
CA GLY A 86 11.71 1.03 3.36
C GLY A 86 12.34 0.42 4.59
N TYR A 87 11.54 -0.28 5.38
CA TYR A 87 11.98 -1.23 6.40
C TYR A 87 11.32 -2.57 6.13
N GLY A 88 12.12 -3.64 6.04
CA GLY A 88 11.65 -4.96 5.64
C GLY A 88 11.75 -6.03 6.73
N GLY A 89 10.93 -7.07 6.59
CA GLY A 89 10.78 -8.16 7.57
C GLY A 89 12.08 -8.91 7.91
N THR A 90 13.12 -8.78 7.08
CA THR A 90 14.44 -9.36 7.32
C THR A 90 15.33 -8.54 8.28
N GLY A 91 14.81 -7.49 8.90
CA GLY A 91 15.58 -6.63 9.81
C GLY A 91 16.53 -5.70 9.07
N LYS A 92 16.08 -5.19 7.92
CA LYS A 92 16.88 -4.31 7.06
C LYS A 92 16.11 -3.07 6.66
N LYS A 93 16.79 -1.93 6.70
CA LYS A 93 16.32 -0.69 6.10
C LYS A 93 16.86 -0.58 4.68
N SER A 94 16.04 -0.09 3.75
CA SER A 94 16.36 0.02 2.33
C SER A 94 16.19 1.44 1.81
N TYR A 95 17.23 1.97 1.17
CA TYR A 95 17.25 3.28 0.52
C TYR A 95 18.28 3.29 -0.61
N ASN A 96 17.94 3.83 -1.77
CA ASN A 96 18.83 3.94 -2.94
C ASN A 96 19.53 2.62 -3.30
N LYS A 97 18.77 1.52 -3.27
CA LYS A 97 19.23 0.16 -3.56
C LYS A 97 20.29 -0.38 -2.57
N GLN A 98 20.50 0.31 -1.45
CA GLN A 98 21.29 -0.19 -0.32
C GLN A 98 20.36 -0.80 0.72
N PHE A 99 20.80 -1.89 1.34
CA PHE A 99 20.02 -2.70 2.29
C PHE A 99 20.86 -2.98 3.53
N ASP A 100 20.74 -2.11 4.52
CA ASP A 100 21.55 -2.14 5.74
C ASP A 100 20.79 -2.77 6.90
N ASN A 101 21.51 -3.42 7.82
CA ASN A 101 20.91 -3.95 9.05
C ASN A 101 20.30 -2.81 9.88
N TYR A 102 19.06 -3.01 10.34
CA TYR A 102 18.33 -2.05 11.14
C TYR A 102 17.19 -2.72 11.90
N GLY A 103 17.01 -2.33 13.16
CA GLY A 103 15.97 -2.88 14.02
C GLY A 103 16.10 -4.39 14.19
N THR A 104 14.96 -5.07 14.20
CA THR A 104 14.87 -6.54 14.32
C THR A 104 14.10 -7.13 13.13
N SER A 105 14.12 -8.44 12.94
CA SER A 105 13.21 -9.06 11.97
C SER A 105 11.75 -8.98 12.45
N PHE A 106 10.81 -9.01 11.51
CA PHE A 106 9.39 -9.05 11.80
C PHE A 106 8.66 -9.94 10.79
N THR A 107 7.52 -10.50 11.21
CA THR A 107 6.77 -11.49 10.43
C THR A 107 5.27 -11.42 10.75
N LEU A 108 4.51 -12.42 10.31
CA LEU A 108 3.08 -12.60 10.58
C LEU A 108 2.72 -12.25 12.03
N GLY A 109 1.75 -11.35 12.18
CA GLY A 109 1.21 -10.89 13.46
C GLY A 109 1.91 -9.67 14.04
N ASP A 110 3.13 -9.35 13.60
CA ASP A 110 3.84 -8.15 14.06
C ASP A 110 3.19 -6.87 13.48
N THR A 111 3.11 -5.84 14.31
CA THR A 111 2.67 -4.49 13.93
C THR A 111 3.86 -3.56 13.90
N ILE A 112 4.10 -2.96 12.73
CA ILE A 112 5.16 -2.00 12.50
C ILE A 112 4.57 -0.59 12.52
N GLY A 113 5.07 0.24 13.43
CA GLY A 113 4.77 1.66 13.47
C GLY A 113 5.76 2.44 12.62
N CYS A 114 5.25 3.30 11.74
CA CYS A 114 6.05 4.10 10.81
C CYS A 114 6.02 5.56 11.24
N MET A 115 7.15 6.07 11.71
CA MET A 115 7.28 7.44 12.21
C MET A 115 7.95 8.35 11.19
N LEU A 116 7.35 9.51 10.96
CA LEU A 116 7.89 10.59 10.15
C LEU A 116 7.99 11.85 11.00
N ASP A 117 9.21 12.29 11.29
CA ASP A 117 9.48 13.54 12.00
C ASP A 117 10.03 14.56 11.00
N LEU A 118 9.17 15.46 10.51
CA LEU A 118 9.56 16.49 9.55
C LEU A 118 10.30 17.66 10.20
N ASP A 119 10.11 17.88 11.51
CA ASP A 119 10.81 18.94 12.25
C ASP A 119 12.30 18.62 12.36
N ASN A 120 12.64 17.35 12.60
CA ASN A 120 14.02 16.86 12.63
C ASN A 120 14.48 16.24 11.31
N ALA A 121 13.60 16.15 10.32
CA ALA A 121 13.83 15.51 9.04
C ALA A 121 14.35 14.06 9.18
N THR A 122 13.65 13.23 9.96
CA THR A 122 14.01 11.83 10.21
C THR A 122 12.85 10.85 10.03
N ILE A 123 13.20 9.60 9.71
CA ILE A 123 12.27 8.47 9.67
C ILE A 123 12.77 7.41 10.65
N ALA A 124 11.85 6.82 11.40
CA ALA A 124 12.10 5.73 12.32
C ALA A 124 10.96 4.71 12.27
N PHE A 125 11.19 3.53 12.85
CA PHE A 125 10.17 2.48 12.95
C PHE A 125 10.07 1.94 14.37
N SER A 126 8.90 1.41 14.71
CA SER A 126 8.68 0.62 15.93
C SER A 126 8.18 -0.77 15.56
N LYS A 127 8.46 -1.76 16.40
CA LYS A 127 7.90 -3.11 16.30
C LYS A 127 7.09 -3.40 17.56
N ASN A 128 5.80 -3.65 17.42
CA ASN A 128 4.88 -3.92 18.53
C ASN A 128 4.99 -2.88 19.67
N GLY A 129 5.17 -1.60 19.29
CA GLY A 129 5.35 -0.47 20.20
C GLY A 129 6.79 -0.22 20.67
N GLU A 130 7.74 -1.12 20.43
CA GLU A 130 9.15 -0.91 20.76
C GLU A 130 9.85 -0.07 19.68
N HIS A 131 10.36 1.11 20.04
CA HIS A 131 11.06 2.00 19.13
C HIS A 131 12.43 1.44 18.70
N LEU A 132 12.68 1.27 17.40
CA LEU A 132 13.87 0.61 16.85
C LEU A 132 15.05 1.56 16.57
N GLY A 133 14.94 2.82 17.01
CA GLY A 133 15.92 3.86 16.75
C GLY A 133 15.73 4.54 15.38
N LYS A 134 16.49 5.60 15.14
CA LYS A 134 16.44 6.35 13.87
C LYS A 134 16.88 5.47 12.70
N ALA A 135 16.04 5.37 11.67
CA ALA A 135 16.35 4.62 10.45
C ALA A 135 17.06 5.50 9.41
N PHE A 136 16.51 6.67 9.13
CA PHE A 136 16.97 7.54 8.05
C PHE A 136 16.97 9.01 8.46
N ASP A 137 17.93 9.76 7.93
CA ASP A 137 17.86 11.22 7.79
C ASP A 137 17.29 11.54 6.40
N ILE A 138 16.28 12.39 6.33
CA ILE A 138 15.66 12.81 5.07
C ILE A 138 16.63 13.75 4.34
N PRO A 139 17.08 13.38 3.12
CA PRO A 139 17.99 14.21 2.33
C PRO A 139 17.42 15.59 2.09
N GLN A 140 18.28 16.62 2.07
CA GLN A 140 17.87 18.01 1.84
C GLN A 140 16.99 18.19 0.59
N ALA A 141 17.27 17.42 -0.46
CA ALA A 141 16.51 17.44 -1.71
C ALA A 141 15.03 17.02 -1.55
N LEU A 142 14.67 16.32 -0.48
CA LEU A 142 13.31 15.79 -0.24
C LEU A 142 12.56 16.49 0.90
N ARG A 143 13.19 17.41 1.65
CA ARG A 143 12.60 18.00 2.87
C ARG A 143 11.33 18.85 2.65
N ASN A 144 11.06 19.26 1.41
CA ASN A 144 9.84 19.97 1.02
C ASN A 144 9.00 19.18 0.01
N THR A 145 9.21 17.87 -0.04
CA THR A 145 8.47 16.96 -0.92
C THR A 145 7.56 16.10 -0.07
N ALA A 146 6.30 15.94 -0.48
CA ALA A 146 5.36 15.10 0.22
C ALA A 146 5.84 13.64 0.25
N LEU A 147 5.75 13.02 1.43
CA LEU A 147 6.06 11.62 1.69
C LEU A 147 4.77 10.86 1.96
N TYR A 148 4.53 9.83 1.17
CA TYR A 148 3.34 8.99 1.19
C TYR A 148 3.68 7.70 1.92
N PRO A 149 2.79 7.18 2.79
CA PRO A 149 2.87 5.80 3.23
C PRO A 149 2.96 4.87 2.01
N ALA A 150 3.95 3.98 2.02
CA ALA A 150 4.29 3.14 0.88
C ALA A 150 4.63 1.73 1.32
N VAL A 151 4.37 0.78 0.44
CA VAL A 151 4.62 -0.63 0.70
C VAL A 151 4.97 -1.38 -0.57
N VAL A 152 5.79 -2.41 -0.43
CA VAL A 152 6.07 -3.40 -1.47
C VAL A 152 6.05 -4.81 -0.88
N LEU A 153 5.37 -5.72 -1.57
CA LEU A 153 5.07 -7.09 -1.13
C LEU A 153 5.62 -8.11 -2.12
N LYS A 154 5.99 -9.28 -1.60
CA LYS A 154 6.36 -10.46 -2.38
C LYS A 154 5.81 -11.70 -1.68
N ASN A 155 4.75 -12.27 -2.26
CA ASN A 155 3.92 -13.32 -1.68
C ASN A 155 3.44 -13.02 -0.25
N ALA A 156 2.99 -11.80 0.03
CA ALA A 156 2.69 -11.31 1.37
C ALA A 156 1.37 -10.53 1.41
N GLU A 157 0.89 -10.26 2.63
CA GLU A 157 -0.27 -9.44 2.92
C GLU A 157 0.00 -8.56 4.15
N ILE A 158 -0.52 -7.34 4.13
CA ILE A 158 -0.41 -6.40 5.24
C ILE A 158 -1.68 -5.55 5.33
N ARG A 159 -2.09 -5.25 6.57
CA ARG A 159 -3.20 -4.36 6.88
C ARG A 159 -2.69 -3.08 7.53
N PHE A 160 -3.08 -1.94 6.97
CA PHE A 160 -2.75 -0.61 7.46
C PHE A 160 -3.81 -0.06 8.41
N ASN A 161 -3.34 0.74 9.36
CA ASN A 161 -4.13 1.69 10.09
C ASN A 161 -3.48 3.07 9.94
N PHE A 162 -4.18 4.00 9.29
CA PHE A 162 -3.73 5.39 9.10
C PHE A 162 -4.18 6.31 10.25
N GLY A 163 -4.94 5.77 11.21
CA GLY A 163 -5.39 6.43 12.44
C GLY A 163 -6.88 6.76 12.52
N GLU A 164 -7.68 6.26 11.57
CA GLU A 164 -9.15 6.28 11.61
C GLU A 164 -9.68 5.44 12.79
N THR A 165 -8.97 4.36 13.11
CA THR A 165 -9.23 3.51 14.27
C THR A 165 -8.08 3.61 15.26
N GLU A 166 -8.31 3.23 16.52
CA GLU A 166 -7.25 3.23 17.54
C GLU A 166 -6.05 2.39 17.09
N PHE A 167 -4.84 2.95 17.27
CA PHE A 167 -3.60 2.23 17.02
C PHE A 167 -3.42 1.12 18.05
N LYS A 168 -2.81 0.01 17.65
CA LYS A 168 -2.42 -1.05 18.58
C LYS A 168 -1.33 -0.56 19.54
N HIS A 169 -0.44 0.28 19.04
CA HIS A 169 0.69 0.85 19.76
C HIS A 169 0.75 2.36 19.53
N PRO A 170 -0.13 3.15 20.16
CA PRO A 170 -0.12 4.60 20.01
C PRO A 170 1.21 5.17 20.52
N LEU A 171 1.71 6.21 19.85
CA LEU A 171 2.99 6.82 20.15
C LEU A 171 2.82 8.28 20.57
N GLU A 172 3.36 8.64 21.73
CA GLU A 172 3.26 9.98 22.28
C GLU A 172 4.02 11.01 21.42
N GLY A 173 3.41 12.19 21.22
CA GLY A 173 4.01 13.28 20.44
C GLY A 173 4.01 13.05 18.92
N TYR A 174 3.29 12.05 18.42
CA TYR A 174 3.03 11.85 17.00
C TYR A 174 1.52 11.92 16.71
N VAL A 175 1.18 12.52 15.57
CA VAL A 175 -0.20 12.64 15.08
C VAL A 175 -0.46 11.54 14.04
N ALA A 176 -1.63 10.91 14.09
CA ALA A 176 -2.08 10.02 13.03
C ALA A 176 -2.04 10.72 11.66
N VAL A 177 -1.56 10.05 10.62
CA VAL A 177 -1.51 10.66 9.28
C VAL A 177 -2.90 11.13 8.81
N CYS A 178 -3.98 10.39 9.11
CA CYS A 178 -5.32 10.81 8.72
C CYS A 178 -5.86 12.06 9.47
N LYS A 179 -5.21 12.42 10.59
CA LYS A 179 -5.54 13.60 11.40
C LYS A 179 -4.59 14.76 11.15
N ALA A 180 -3.73 14.65 10.13
CA ALA A 180 -2.87 15.74 9.71
C ALA A 180 -3.71 16.96 9.28
N GLN A 181 -3.22 18.15 9.59
CA GLN A 181 -3.86 19.38 9.12
C GLN A 181 -3.84 19.43 7.58
N PRO A 182 -4.84 20.07 6.93
CA PRO A 182 -4.89 20.17 5.47
C PRO A 182 -3.61 20.77 4.84
N GLU A 183 -2.97 21.71 5.53
CA GLU A 183 -1.69 22.31 5.11
C GLU A 183 -0.50 21.34 5.09
N ASN A 184 -0.57 20.26 5.87
CA ASN A 184 0.44 19.21 5.94
C ASN A 184 0.05 17.98 5.12
N THR A 185 -1.03 18.04 4.34
CA THR A 185 -1.56 16.91 3.57
C THR A 185 -1.55 17.21 2.08
N VAL A 186 -1.12 16.24 1.27
CA VAL A 186 -1.08 16.35 -0.19
C VAL A 186 -1.75 15.13 -0.80
N ILE A 187 -2.69 15.35 -1.72
CA ILE A 187 -3.34 14.27 -2.47
C ILE A 187 -2.37 13.75 -3.54
N SER A 188 -2.32 12.43 -3.69
CA SER A 188 -1.52 11.75 -4.69
C SER A 188 -1.80 12.28 -6.09
N PRO A 189 -0.78 12.56 -6.91
CA PRO A 189 -0.97 12.97 -8.30
C PRO A 189 -1.50 11.82 -9.18
N ASN A 190 -1.36 10.58 -8.71
CA ASN A 190 -1.78 9.39 -9.42
C ASN A 190 -3.24 9.03 -9.07
N GLY A 191 -4.14 10.01 -9.04
CA GLY A 191 -5.55 9.86 -8.69
C GLY A 191 -6.44 10.86 -9.45
N SER A 192 -7.50 10.35 -10.09
CA SER A 192 -8.59 11.08 -10.78
C SER A 192 -8.22 12.37 -11.51
N SER A 193 -7.57 12.26 -12.68
CA SER A 193 -7.65 13.32 -13.69
C SER A 193 -9.11 13.51 -14.10
N ALA A 194 -9.64 14.72 -13.90
CA ALA A 194 -10.98 15.15 -14.30
C ALA A 194 -11.19 15.25 -15.83
N ASN A 195 -10.57 14.37 -16.63
CA ASN A 195 -10.68 14.36 -18.09
C ASN A 195 -10.41 12.98 -18.70
N GLU A 196 -10.91 11.91 -18.08
CA GLU A 196 -11.08 10.64 -18.77
C GLU A 196 -12.56 10.39 -19.02
N SER A 197 -12.92 10.40 -20.31
CA SER A 197 -14.17 9.86 -20.82
C SER A 197 -14.48 8.55 -20.12
N LYS A 198 -15.69 8.43 -19.56
CA LYS A 198 -16.22 7.23 -18.90
C LYS A 198 -15.89 5.97 -19.72
N LYS A 199 -14.76 5.35 -19.43
CA LYS A 199 -14.52 3.95 -19.74
C LYS A 199 -15.33 3.21 -18.68
N THR A 200 -16.41 2.58 -19.12
CA THR A 200 -17.17 1.63 -18.33
C THR A 200 -16.19 0.73 -17.57
N MET A 201 -16.28 0.76 -16.25
CA MET A 201 -15.48 -0.08 -15.37
C MET A 201 -15.62 -1.53 -15.82
N GLU A 202 -14.55 -2.14 -16.33
CA GLU A 202 -14.49 -3.59 -16.37
C GLU A 202 -14.06 -4.07 -14.98
N PRO A 203 -14.89 -4.91 -14.33
CA PRO A 203 -14.62 -5.36 -12.98
C PRO A 203 -13.46 -6.37 -13.05
N ASN A 204 -12.24 -5.90 -12.79
CA ASN A 204 -11.08 -6.77 -12.57
C ASN A 204 -11.06 -7.38 -11.16
N ALA A 205 -12.19 -7.31 -10.44
CA ALA A 205 -12.42 -8.11 -9.25
C ALA A 205 -12.81 -9.53 -9.68
N PRO A 206 -12.27 -10.59 -9.06
CA PRO A 206 -12.72 -11.95 -9.34
C PRO A 206 -14.22 -12.04 -9.07
N ALA A 207 -14.98 -12.50 -10.07
CA ALA A 207 -16.45 -12.54 -9.99
C ALA A 207 -16.95 -13.52 -8.91
N CYS A 208 -16.14 -14.52 -8.54
CA CYS A 208 -16.36 -15.39 -7.39
C CYS A 208 -15.05 -16.08 -6.95
N ILE A 209 -15.06 -16.63 -5.73
CA ILE A 209 -14.02 -17.50 -5.18
C ILE A 209 -14.59 -18.92 -5.11
N ILE A 210 -13.91 -19.89 -5.73
CA ILE A 210 -14.28 -21.31 -5.63
C ILE A 210 -13.35 -21.95 -4.60
N ILE A 211 -13.94 -22.49 -3.53
CA ILE A 211 -13.22 -23.15 -2.43
C ILE A 211 -13.21 -24.68 -2.68
N GLU A 212 -12.15 -25.37 -2.28
CA GLU A 212 -12.14 -26.84 -2.25
C GLU A 212 -13.22 -27.38 -1.28
N PRO A 213 -13.93 -28.48 -1.59
CA PRO A 213 -13.67 -29.51 -2.61
C PRO A 213 -14.34 -29.27 -3.97
N THR A 214 -14.95 -28.10 -4.20
CA THR A 214 -15.77 -27.82 -5.40
C THR A 214 -14.97 -27.32 -6.61
N LYS A 215 -13.65 -27.18 -6.51
CA LYS A 215 -12.80 -26.66 -7.59
C LYS A 215 -12.79 -27.58 -8.81
N GLU A 216 -12.57 -28.88 -8.60
CA GLU A 216 -12.56 -29.86 -9.70
C GLU A 216 -13.90 -29.88 -10.47
N LEU A 217 -15.03 -29.73 -9.76
CA LEU A 217 -16.35 -29.70 -10.39
C LEU A 217 -16.56 -28.43 -11.24
N ALA A 218 -16.07 -27.29 -10.77
CA ALA A 218 -16.13 -26.04 -11.52
C ALA A 218 -15.27 -26.08 -12.79
N GLU A 219 -14.07 -26.66 -12.71
CA GLU A 219 -13.18 -26.86 -13.87
C GLU A 219 -13.81 -27.80 -14.91
N GLN A 220 -14.44 -28.90 -14.47
CA GLN A 220 -15.18 -29.82 -15.36
C GLN A 220 -16.35 -29.12 -16.06
N THR A 221 -17.10 -28.29 -15.33
CA THR A 221 -18.25 -27.55 -15.88
C THR A 221 -17.81 -26.53 -16.93
N ASP A 222 -16.72 -25.78 -16.67
CA ASP A 222 -16.14 -24.85 -17.65
C ASP A 222 -15.66 -25.58 -18.92
N GLY A 223 -15.01 -26.73 -18.76
CA GLY A 223 -14.60 -27.58 -19.88
C GLY A 223 -15.77 -27.94 -20.80
N GLN A 224 -16.89 -28.39 -20.21
CA GLN A 224 -18.10 -28.75 -20.97
C GLN A 224 -18.73 -27.54 -21.67
N LEU A 225 -18.80 -26.38 -21.00
CA LEU A 225 -19.29 -25.14 -21.60
C LEU A 225 -18.46 -24.71 -22.81
N LYS A 226 -17.13 -24.84 -22.75
CA LYS A 226 -16.23 -24.58 -23.89
C LYS A 226 -16.46 -25.55 -25.05
N THR A 227 -16.71 -26.82 -24.76
CA THR A 227 -17.06 -27.81 -25.79
C THR A 227 -18.41 -27.49 -26.43
N PHE A 228 -19.43 -27.18 -25.62
CA PHE A 228 -20.77 -26.83 -26.09
C PHE A 228 -20.81 -25.52 -26.89
N LYS A 229 -19.95 -24.56 -26.57
CA LYS A 229 -19.85 -23.26 -27.28
C LYS A 229 -19.69 -23.43 -28.80
N LYS A 230 -19.04 -24.50 -29.27
CA LYS A 230 -18.86 -24.77 -30.70
C LYS A 230 -20.18 -25.02 -31.45
N TYR A 231 -21.26 -25.33 -30.74
CA TYR A 231 -22.57 -25.63 -31.31
C TYR A 231 -23.56 -24.47 -31.20
N PHE A 232 -23.20 -23.39 -30.48
CA PHE A 232 -24.02 -22.18 -30.40
C PHE A 232 -23.60 -21.18 -31.48
N LYS A 233 -24.55 -20.74 -32.29
CA LYS A 233 -24.41 -19.53 -33.11
C LYS A 233 -24.82 -18.34 -32.25
N GLU A 234 -24.15 -17.19 -32.44
CA GLU A 234 -24.51 -15.98 -31.72
C GLU A 234 -26.01 -15.67 -31.93
N PRO A 235 -26.77 -15.40 -30.85
CA PRO A 235 -28.19 -15.13 -30.97
C PRO A 235 -28.40 -13.86 -31.79
N ILE A 236 -29.22 -13.96 -32.82
CA ILE A 236 -29.59 -12.81 -33.66
C ILE A 236 -30.64 -12.02 -32.89
N ILE A 237 -30.28 -10.83 -32.43
CA ILE A 237 -31.23 -9.91 -31.80
C ILE A 237 -32.23 -9.49 -32.89
N ARG A 238 -33.51 -9.84 -32.71
CA ARG A 238 -34.63 -9.39 -33.57
C ARG A 238 -35.28 -8.15 -32.98
#